data_AF-A0A358MA03-F1
#
_entry.id   AF-A0A358MA03-F1
#
_cell.length_a   1.000
_cell.length_b   1.000
_cell.length_c   1.000
_cell.angle_alpha   90.00
_cell.angle_beta   90.00
_cell.angle_gamma   90.00
#
_symmetry.space_group_name_H-M   'P 1'
#
loop_
_entity.id
_entity.type
_entity.pdbx_description
1 polymer ?
#
loop_
_entity_poly.entity_id
_entity_poly.type
_entity_poly.pdbx_seq_one_letter_code
_entity_poly.pdbx_strand_id
1 'polypeptide(L)'
;MWMIKAPVVEVHADLFQLYSTEVDDNCRLLVNFENGVSALIEVSTNCFINQARWHMQCSDGTVVINGWDCSGKMVKLADDRDLGWTDEIVYTEAG
;
A
#
# COMPACT_ATOMS: atom_id res chain seq x y z
N MET A 1 -14.31 11.74 1.72
CA MET A 1 -13.56 10.47 1.61
C MET A 1 -14.51 9.31 1.90
N TRP A 2 -14.77 8.44 0.92
CA TRP A 2 -15.92 7.52 0.98
C TRP A 2 -15.67 6.25 1.79
N MET A 3 -14.44 5.72 1.74
CA MET A 3 -14.06 4.43 2.33
C MET A 3 -13.78 4.52 3.84
N ILE A 4 -12.95 5.47 4.26
CA ILE A 4 -12.61 5.69 5.67
C ILE A 4 -13.59 6.71 6.24
N LYS A 5 -14.30 6.33 7.32
CA LYS A 5 -15.30 7.17 7.99
C LYS A 5 -14.70 7.90 9.20
N ALA A 6 -13.60 8.62 8.97
CA ALA A 6 -12.91 9.41 9.98
C ALA A 6 -12.37 10.71 9.38
N PRO A 7 -12.24 11.79 10.17
CA PRO A 7 -11.59 13.02 9.74
C PRO A 7 -10.12 12.80 9.35
N VAL A 8 -9.65 13.55 8.37
CA VAL A 8 -8.21 13.73 8.10
C VAL A 8 -7.66 14.64 9.19
N VAL A 9 -6.55 14.25 9.81
CA VAL A 9 -5.87 15.06 10.84
C VAL A 9 -4.53 15.61 10.36
N GLU A 10 -3.92 14.98 9.35
CA GLU A 10 -2.63 15.41 8.82
C GLU A 10 -2.47 14.99 7.36
N VAL A 11 -1.81 15.84 6.57
CA VAL A 11 -1.41 15.57 5.19
C VAL A 11 0.02 16.05 4.99
N HIS A 12 0.91 15.14 4.59
CA HIS A 12 2.22 15.48 4.01
C HIS A 12 2.13 15.29 2.50
N ALA A 13 2.60 16.28 1.75
CA ALA A 13 2.48 16.30 0.30
C ALA A 13 3.82 16.61 -0.36
N ASP A 14 4.27 15.70 -1.21
CA ASP A 14 5.40 15.89 -2.12
C ASP A 14 4.83 16.08 -3.52
N LEU A 15 4.93 17.30 -4.04
CA LEU A 15 4.57 17.63 -5.42
C LEU A 15 5.85 17.87 -6.20
N PHE A 16 6.01 17.22 -7.34
CA PHE A 16 7.18 17.40 -8.16
C PHE A 16 6.87 17.29 -9.65
N GLN A 17 7.75 17.89 -10.43
CA GLN A 17 7.67 17.93 -11.89
C GLN A 17 8.87 17.21 -12.50
N LEU A 18 8.62 16.31 -13.44
CA LEU A 18 9.65 15.68 -14.27
C LEU A 18 9.77 16.35 -15.65
N TYR A 19 8.65 16.66 -16.30
CA TYR A 19 8.62 17.28 -17.64
C TYR A 19 7.71 18.50 -17.73
N SER A 20 6.71 18.61 -16.86
CA SER A 20 5.87 19.79 -16.73
C SER A 20 6.66 21.02 -16.24
N THR A 21 6.19 22.20 -16.60
CA THR A 21 6.88 23.47 -16.35
C THR A 21 6.18 24.37 -15.34
N GLU A 22 4.84 24.32 -15.27
CA GLU A 22 4.02 25.25 -14.48
C GLU A 22 3.14 24.55 -13.44
N VAL A 23 2.92 23.24 -13.60
CA VAL A 23 2.07 22.41 -12.73
C VAL A 23 2.82 21.15 -12.37
N ASP A 24 2.46 20.49 -11.29
CA ASP A 24 2.98 19.15 -10.99
C ASP A 24 2.49 18.11 -12.00
N ASP A 25 3.34 17.14 -12.31
CA ASP A 25 2.99 15.96 -13.10
C ASP A 25 3.16 14.65 -12.31
N ASN A 26 3.63 14.76 -11.07
CA ASN A 26 3.64 13.69 -10.10
C ASN A 26 3.32 14.24 -8.70
N CYS A 27 2.55 13.49 -7.92
CA CYS A 27 2.28 13.84 -6.53
C CYS A 27 2.25 12.59 -5.64
N ARG A 28 2.76 12.75 -4.42
CA ARG A 28 2.68 11.75 -3.36
C ARG A 28 2.12 12.41 -2.11
N LEU A 29 1.10 11.80 -1.53
CA LEU A 29 0.44 12.26 -0.33
C LEU A 29 0.49 11.17 0.73
N LEU A 30 0.96 11.50 1.93
CA LEU A 30 0.75 10.70 3.13
C LEU A 30 -0.36 11.36 3.95
N VAL A 31 -1.49 10.67 4.08
CA VAL A 31 -2.69 11.15 4.78
C VAL A 31 -2.91 10.33 6.05
N ASN A 32 -3.02 11.00 7.19
CA ASN A 32 -3.35 10.37 8.47
C ASN A 32 -4.77 10.73 8.91
N PHE A 33 -5.51 9.73 9.40
CA PHE A 33 -6.88 9.87 9.90
C PHE A 33 -6.93 9.80 11.42
N GLU A 34 -7.94 10.45 12.00
CA GLU A 34 -8.14 10.48 13.47
C GLU A 34 -8.27 9.07 14.07
N ASN A 35 -8.83 8.12 13.32
CA ASN A 35 -8.99 6.73 13.76
C ASN A 35 -7.71 5.87 13.61
N GLY A 36 -6.56 6.48 13.31
CA GLY A 36 -5.27 5.81 13.20
C GLY A 36 -4.99 5.13 11.86
N VAL A 37 -5.92 5.17 10.90
CA VAL A 37 -5.64 4.73 9.52
C VAL A 37 -4.69 5.72 8.86
N SER A 38 -3.76 5.23 8.03
CA SER A 38 -2.94 6.05 7.15
C SER A 38 -3.06 5.59 5.70
N ALA A 39 -2.90 6.51 4.76
CA ALA A 39 -2.93 6.22 3.34
C ALA A 39 -1.78 6.91 2.61
N LEU A 40 -1.06 6.15 1.79
CA LEU A 40 -0.14 6.68 0.78
C LEU A 40 -0.87 6.74 -0.56
N ILE A 41 -1.01 7.93 -1.11
CA ILE A 41 -1.64 8.17 -2.41
C ILE A 41 -0.55 8.66 -3.36
N GLU A 42 -0.40 8.01 -4.50
CA GLU A 42 0.58 8.41 -5.52
C GLU A 42 -0.10 8.51 -6.90
N VAL A 43 0.22 9.61 -7.59
CA VAL A 43 -0.05 9.78 -9.01
C VAL A 43 1.28 10.08 -9.68
N SER A 44 1.67 9.22 -10.63
CA SER A 44 2.94 9.36 -11.35
C SER A 44 2.70 9.21 -12.85
N THR A 45 2.97 10.26 -13.64
CA THR A 45 2.67 10.27 -15.09
C THR A 45 3.81 9.75 -15.95
N ASN A 46 5.04 9.76 -15.45
CA ASN A 46 6.24 9.31 -16.16
C ASN A 46 6.88 8.07 -15.51
N CYS A 47 6.02 7.17 -15.04
CA CYS A 47 6.42 5.93 -14.38
C CYS A 47 6.32 4.76 -15.35
N PHE A 48 7.45 4.27 -15.87
CA PHE A 48 7.47 3.17 -16.84
C PHE A 48 7.27 1.79 -16.19
N ILE A 49 7.41 1.70 -14.87
CA ILE A 49 7.19 0.48 -14.09
C ILE A 49 6.15 0.80 -13.04
N ASN A 50 4.93 0.32 -13.27
CA ASN A 50 3.81 0.59 -12.37
C ASN A 50 3.99 -0.13 -11.03
N GLN A 51 3.70 0.59 -9.95
CA GLN A 51 3.40 -0.03 -8.65
C GLN A 51 2.03 -0.70 -8.69
N ALA A 52 1.76 -1.54 -7.69
CA ALA A 52 0.42 -2.09 -7.51
C ALA A 52 -0.61 -0.95 -7.37
N ARG A 53 -1.74 -1.07 -8.07
CA ARG A 53 -2.81 -0.06 -8.03
C ARG A 53 -3.38 0.11 -6.63
N TRP A 54 -3.50 -0.98 -5.87
CA TRP A 54 -3.83 -0.97 -4.45
C TRP A 54 -2.93 -1.93 -3.69
N HIS A 55 -2.41 -1.47 -2.56
CA HIS A 55 -1.74 -2.31 -1.58
C HIS A 55 -2.22 -1.90 -0.19
N MET A 56 -2.78 -2.84 0.56
CA MET A 56 -3.46 -2.57 1.83
C MET A 56 -2.99 -3.55 2.88
N GLN A 57 -2.54 -3.01 4.01
CA GLN A 57 -2.26 -3.78 5.22
C GLN A 57 -3.49 -3.68 6.13
N CYS A 58 -3.99 -4.83 6.54
CA CYS A 58 -5.19 -4.97 7.36
C CYS A 58 -4.84 -5.74 8.63
N SER A 59 -5.76 -5.73 9.61
CA SER A 59 -5.58 -6.44 10.88
C SER A 59 -5.42 -7.96 10.74
N ASP A 60 -5.93 -8.55 9.65
CA ASP A 60 -5.98 -10.00 9.44
C ASP A 60 -5.30 -10.43 8.13
N GLY A 61 -4.44 -9.58 7.57
CA GLY A 61 -3.72 -9.90 6.35
C GLY A 61 -3.41 -8.69 5.48
N THR A 62 -2.95 -8.98 4.26
CA THR A 62 -2.51 -8.00 3.28
C THR A 62 -3.16 -8.30 1.94
N VAL A 63 -3.57 -7.24 1.23
CA VAL A 63 -4.16 -7.32 -0.11
C VAL A 63 -3.32 -6.54 -1.09
N VAL A 64 -3.14 -7.10 -2.28
CA VAL A 64 -2.59 -6.40 -3.44
C VAL A 64 -3.52 -6.54 -4.64
N ILE A 65 -3.78 -5.43 -5.32
CA ILE A 65 -4.47 -5.36 -6.61
C ILE A 65 -3.53 -4.66 -7.58
N ASN A 66 -3.06 -5.37 -8.60
CA ASN A 66 -1.97 -4.92 -9.46
C ASN A 66 -2.41 -3.84 -10.46
N GLY A 67 -3.64 -3.93 -10.97
CA GLY A 67 -4.09 -3.05 -12.06
C GLY A 67 -5.60 -3.03 -12.27
N TRP A 68 -5.99 -2.49 -13.42
CA TRP A 68 -7.39 -2.30 -13.83
C TRP A 68 -8.14 -3.59 -14.11
N ASP A 69 -7.43 -4.68 -14.37
CA ASP A 69 -7.98 -6.03 -14.53
C ASP A 69 -8.34 -6.69 -13.19
N CYS A 70 -8.08 -5.99 -12.08
CA CYS A 70 -8.26 -6.48 -10.72
C CYS A 70 -7.46 -7.75 -10.39
N SER A 71 -6.41 -8.06 -11.15
CA SER A 71 -5.50 -9.14 -10.81
C SER A 71 -4.79 -8.85 -9.48
N GLY A 72 -4.59 -9.87 -8.66
CA GLY A 72 -4.07 -9.65 -7.31
C GLY A 72 -4.12 -10.89 -6.43
N LYS A 73 -3.88 -10.68 -5.14
CA LYS A 73 -3.99 -11.71 -4.11
C LYS A 73 -4.27 -11.10 -2.74
N MET A 74 -4.80 -11.93 -1.85
CA MET A 74 -4.88 -11.67 -0.42
C MET A 74 -4.05 -12.73 0.29
N VAL A 75 -3.28 -12.31 1.29
CA VAL A 75 -2.46 -13.19 2.12
C VAL A 75 -2.82 -12.95 3.58
N LYS A 76 -3.02 -14.02 4.32
CA LYS A 76 -3.25 -14.03 5.76
C LYS A 76 -2.25 -15.02 6.39
N LEU A 77 -1.88 -14.79 7.64
CA LEU A 77 -1.11 -15.77 8.42
C LEU A 77 -1.92 -17.07 8.55
N ALA A 78 -1.29 -18.20 8.24
CA ALA A 78 -1.88 -19.49 8.62
C ALA A 78 -2.04 -19.51 10.15
N ASP A 79 -3.15 -20.07 10.65
CA ASP A 79 -3.53 -20.09 12.08
C ASP A 79 -2.33 -20.24 13.04
N ASP A 80 -2.45 -19.65 14.23
CA ASP A 80 -1.56 -19.66 15.43
C ASP A 80 -1.18 -21.06 15.94
N ARG A 81 -0.89 -22.01 15.06
CA ARG A 81 -0.09 -23.18 15.41
C ARG A 81 1.29 -22.64 15.73
N ASP A 82 1.51 -22.50 17.03
CA ASP A 82 2.79 -22.34 17.72
C ASP A 82 3.94 -22.49 16.72
N LEU A 83 4.30 -21.38 16.06
CA LEU A 83 5.52 -21.30 15.26
C LEU A 83 6.61 -21.28 16.30
N GLY A 84 6.84 -22.45 16.91
CA GLY A 84 7.91 -22.67 17.85
C GLY A 84 9.15 -22.16 17.16
N TRP A 85 9.77 -21.14 17.76
CA TRP A 85 11.08 -20.69 17.32
C TRP A 85 12.03 -21.86 17.51
N THR A 86 12.13 -22.72 16.51
CA THR A 86 13.13 -23.77 16.43
C THR A 86 14.30 -23.21 15.64
N ASP A 87 15.52 -23.50 16.08
CA ASP A 87 16.76 -23.09 15.40
C ASP A 87 16.96 -23.79 14.03
N GLU A 88 15.93 -24.43 13.49
CA GLU A 88 15.94 -25.03 12.16
C GLU A 88 15.32 -24.08 11.14
N ILE A 89 16.11 -23.70 10.15
CA ILE A 89 15.62 -23.00 8.96
C ILE A 89 14.65 -23.94 8.24
N VAL A 90 13.35 -23.68 8.38
CA VAL A 90 12.32 -24.41 7.65
C VAL A 90 12.23 -23.83 6.23
N TYR A 91 12.72 -24.59 5.25
CA TYR A 91 12.45 -24.30 3.84
C TYR A 91 11.05 -24.82 3.48
N THR A 92 10.12 -23.91 3.23
CA THR A 92 8.82 -24.24 2.65
C THR A 92 8.88 -24.10 1.12
N GLU A 93 8.10 -24.90 0.37
CA GLU A 93 8.06 -24.95 -1.12
C GLU A 93 7.70 -23.63 -1.83
N ALA A 94 7.60 -22.52 -1.11
CA ALA A 94 7.67 -21.18 -1.68
C ALA A 94 9.13 -20.69 -1.86
N GLY A 95 10.02 -21.62 -2.23
CA GLY A 95 11.41 -21.37 -2.64
C GLY A 95 11.66 -21.98 -4.00
#